data_AF-A0A838EVK7-F1
#
_entry.id   AF-A0A838EVK7-F1
#
_cell.length_a   1.000
_cell.length_b   1.000
_cell.length_c   1.000
_cell.angle_alpha   90.00
_cell.angle_beta   90.00
_cell.angle_gamma   90.00
#
_symmetry.space_group_name_H-M   'P 1'
#
loop_
_entity.id
_entity.type
_entity.pdbx_description
1 polymer ?
#
loop_
_entity_poly.entity_id
_entity_poly.type
_entity_poly.pdbx_seq_one_letter_code
_entity_poly.pdbx_strand_id
1 'polypeptide(L)'
;MLKVSLFFMMLVGSINSFACSIQVDDNYTRNQMMAHGVSFHDLSLSNVSALAVSAYGRSFIDGRGPAGSCPDYMVVTGRVSLNHSPSAVQHCTYSITVTVKSYMGEDLPDGPIEEVTFSDAEAACSYSITGLKVPKKIRIKPKKQIIVRRYP
;
A
#
# COMPACT_ATOMS: atom_id res chain seq x y z
N MET A 1 25.90 38.27 15.02
CA MET A 1 26.39 37.24 14.07
C MET A 1 25.81 35.84 14.34
N LEU A 2 25.53 35.43 15.59
CA LEU A 2 24.97 34.09 15.91
C LEU A 2 23.58 33.79 15.31
N LYS A 3 22.73 34.80 15.13
CA LYS A 3 21.33 34.63 14.65
C LYS A 3 21.20 34.30 13.16
N VAL A 4 22.19 34.66 12.33
CA VAL A 4 22.15 34.41 10.87
C VAL A 4 22.55 32.97 10.54
N SER A 5 23.45 32.38 11.33
CA SER A 5 23.92 31.00 11.15
C SER A 5 22.83 29.96 11.47
N LEU A 6 22.02 30.21 12.50
CA LEU A 6 20.93 29.31 12.89
C LEU A 6 19.83 29.21 11.82
N PHE A 7 19.54 30.34 11.15
CA PHE A 7 18.53 30.41 10.10
C PHE A 7 18.97 29.68 8.82
N PHE A 8 20.25 29.79 8.47
CA PHE A 8 20.83 29.05 7.35
C PHE A 8 20.90 27.53 7.60
N MET A 9 21.24 27.10 8.83
CA MET A 9 21.20 25.68 9.17
C MET A 9 19.79 25.08 9.12
N MET A 10 18.76 25.83 9.54
CA MET A 10 17.36 25.39 9.38
C MET A 10 16.91 25.30 7.92
N LEU A 11 17.38 26.21 7.06
CA LEU A 11 17.08 26.17 5.62
C LEU A 11 17.76 24.98 4.93
N VAL A 12 19.02 24.67 5.25
CA VAL A 12 19.72 23.51 4.65
C VAL A 12 19.11 22.19 5.12
N GLY A 13 18.74 22.07 6.40
CA GLY A 13 18.08 20.87 6.93
C GLY A 13 16.71 20.60 6.29
N SER A 14 15.94 21.64 5.98
CA SER A 14 14.64 21.47 5.32
C SER A 14 14.77 21.07 3.84
N ILE A 15 15.73 21.63 3.10
CA ILE A 15 15.93 21.30 1.68
C ILE A 15 16.31 19.82 1.48
N ASN A 16 17.13 19.25 2.37
CA ASN A 16 17.51 17.84 2.28
C ASN A 16 16.33 16.90 2.56
N SER A 17 15.48 17.22 3.55
CA SER A 17 14.24 16.45 3.78
C SER A 17 13.26 16.55 2.60
N PHE A 18 13.21 17.68 1.89
CA PHE A 18 12.41 17.83 0.66
C PHE A 18 13.00 17.06 -0.54
N ALA A 19 14.34 16.93 -0.64
CA ALA A 19 14.99 16.18 -1.71
C ALA A 19 14.71 14.66 -1.62
N CYS A 20 14.56 14.12 -0.41
CA CYS A 20 14.18 12.72 -0.20
C CYS A 20 12.67 12.49 -0.33
N SER A 21 11.89 13.57 -0.32
CA SER A 21 10.45 13.61 -0.56
C SER A 21 10.10 13.77 -2.05
N ILE A 22 11.09 13.80 -2.96
CA ILE A 22 10.88 14.05 -4.39
C ILE A 22 9.86 13.05 -4.97
N GLN A 23 8.65 13.58 -5.09
CA GLN A 23 7.48 13.11 -5.81
C GLN A 23 7.17 11.63 -5.65
N VAL A 24 6.65 11.27 -4.47
CA VAL A 24 5.81 10.06 -4.39
C VAL A 24 4.56 10.29 -5.23
N ASP A 25 4.50 9.64 -6.40
CA ASP A 25 3.34 9.65 -7.27
C ASP A 25 2.20 8.87 -6.61
N ASP A 26 1.22 9.61 -6.09
CA ASP A 26 0.05 9.06 -5.41
C ASP A 26 -0.79 8.14 -6.32
N ASN A 27 -0.81 8.37 -7.64
CA ASN A 27 -1.50 7.49 -8.56
C ASN A 27 -0.73 6.18 -8.72
N TYR A 28 0.59 6.25 -8.87
CA TYR A 28 1.43 5.06 -8.90
C TYR A 28 1.27 4.22 -7.63
N THR A 29 1.39 4.83 -6.45
CA THR A 29 1.25 4.13 -5.17
C THR A 29 -0.14 3.51 -4.99
N ARG A 30 -1.21 4.24 -5.40
CA ARG A 30 -2.57 3.70 -5.38
C ARG A 30 -2.73 2.51 -6.33
N ASN A 31 -2.19 2.59 -7.54
CA ASN A 31 -2.21 1.50 -8.51
C ASN A 31 -1.44 0.28 -8.01
N GLN A 32 -0.30 0.49 -7.34
CA GLN A 32 0.49 -0.57 -6.73
C GLN A 32 -0.28 -1.30 -5.62
N MET A 33 -0.93 -0.57 -4.70
CA MET A 33 -1.77 -1.19 -3.67
C MET A 33 -2.94 -1.97 -4.28
N MET A 34 -3.57 -1.40 -5.31
CA MET A 34 -4.63 -2.06 -6.07
C MET A 34 -4.14 -3.39 -6.65
N ALA A 35 -2.95 -3.42 -7.26
CA ALA A 35 -2.33 -4.64 -7.76
C ALA A 35 -2.03 -5.65 -6.64
N HIS A 36 -1.50 -5.20 -5.50
CA HIS A 36 -1.26 -6.05 -4.33
C HIS A 36 -2.55 -6.68 -3.80
N GLY A 37 -3.62 -5.88 -3.68
CA GLY A 37 -4.93 -6.37 -3.21
C GLY A 37 -5.56 -7.38 -4.17
N VAL A 38 -5.45 -7.14 -5.48
CA VAL A 38 -5.92 -8.06 -6.53
C VAL A 38 -5.12 -9.37 -6.51
N SER A 39 -3.79 -9.26 -6.41
CA SER A 39 -2.87 -10.40 -6.30
C SER A 39 -3.11 -11.26 -5.06
N PHE A 40 -3.44 -10.63 -3.92
CA PHE A 40 -3.79 -11.37 -2.70
C PHE A 40 -4.94 -12.36 -2.94
N HIS A 41 -5.95 -11.94 -3.70
CA HIS A 41 -7.12 -12.74 -4.05
C HIS A 41 -6.91 -13.68 -5.26
N ASP A 42 -5.67 -13.79 -5.78
CA ASP A 42 -5.32 -14.59 -6.96
C ASP A 42 -6.16 -14.22 -8.21
N LEU A 43 -6.51 -12.93 -8.32
CA LEU A 43 -7.26 -12.38 -9.45
C LEU A 43 -6.33 -11.62 -10.41
N SER A 44 -6.73 -11.53 -11.67
CA SER A 44 -6.13 -10.59 -12.63
C SER A 44 -6.88 -9.26 -12.58
N LEU A 45 -6.18 -8.13 -12.75
CA LEU A 45 -6.80 -6.80 -12.89
C LEU A 45 -7.85 -6.77 -14.01
N SER A 46 -7.62 -7.49 -15.11
CA SER A 46 -8.56 -7.59 -16.23
C SER A 46 -9.90 -8.24 -15.86
N ASN A 47 -9.94 -9.02 -14.77
CA ASN A 47 -11.10 -9.79 -14.36
C ASN A 47 -11.91 -9.08 -13.27
N VAL A 48 -11.47 -7.90 -12.85
CA VAL A 48 -12.10 -7.10 -11.80
C VAL A 48 -12.98 -6.03 -12.47
N SER A 49 -14.26 -5.98 -12.12
CA SER A 49 -15.23 -5.05 -12.72
C SER A 49 -15.26 -3.69 -12.03
N ALA A 50 -14.82 -3.61 -10.79
CA ALA A 50 -14.64 -2.37 -10.06
C ALA A 50 -13.52 -2.53 -9.04
N LEU A 51 -12.68 -1.51 -8.91
CA LEU A 51 -11.55 -1.49 -7.99
C LEU A 51 -11.47 -0.10 -7.34
N ALA A 52 -11.38 -0.08 -6.02
CA ALA A 52 -11.35 1.15 -5.26
C ALA A 52 -10.35 1.03 -4.11
N VAL A 53 -9.74 2.16 -3.76
CA VAL A 53 -8.92 2.30 -2.56
C VAL A 53 -9.56 3.36 -1.66
N SER A 54 -9.86 2.97 -0.42
CA SER A 54 -10.36 3.86 0.63
C SER A 54 -9.41 3.88 1.82
N ALA A 55 -9.62 4.80 2.76
CA ALA A 55 -8.77 4.98 3.95
C ALA A 55 -7.27 5.05 3.61
N TYR A 56 -6.94 5.67 2.47
CA TYR A 56 -5.57 5.83 2.02
C TYR A 56 -4.83 6.83 2.91
N GLY A 57 -3.72 6.40 3.49
CA GLY A 57 -2.81 7.21 4.26
C GLY A 57 -1.36 6.89 3.91
N ARG A 58 -0.52 7.92 4.00
CA ARG A 58 0.94 7.81 3.86
C ARG A 58 1.59 8.50 5.05
N SER A 59 2.62 7.87 5.60
CA SER A 59 3.51 8.48 6.58
C SER A 59 4.96 8.22 6.20
N PHE A 60 5.81 9.20 6.48
CA PHE A 60 7.26 9.07 6.41
C PHE A 60 7.76 8.94 7.83
N ILE A 61 8.61 7.93 8.08
CA ILE A 61 9.18 7.71 9.40
C ILE A 61 10.68 7.88 9.29
N ASP A 62 11.17 8.92 9.94
CA ASP A 62 12.59 9.16 10.15
C ASP A 62 13.11 8.09 11.12
N GLY A 63 14.20 7.42 10.79
CA GLY A 63 14.89 6.61 11.78
C GLY A 63 15.99 7.40 12.45
N ARG A 64 17.03 6.70 12.91
CA ARG A 64 18.07 7.24 13.81
C ARG A 64 19.05 8.22 13.13
N GLY A 65 18.68 8.80 11.99
CA GLY A 65 19.49 9.77 11.27
C GLY A 65 19.55 11.14 11.97
N PRO A 66 20.60 11.94 11.69
CA PRO A 66 20.67 13.32 12.15
C PRO A 66 19.51 14.14 11.56
N ALA A 67 18.98 15.09 12.33
CA ALA A 67 17.88 15.96 11.89
C ALA A 67 18.21 16.64 10.54
N GLY A 68 17.39 16.38 9.51
CA GLY A 68 17.58 16.86 8.13
C GLY A 68 18.03 15.79 7.13
N SER A 69 18.14 14.52 7.53
CA SER A 69 18.34 13.38 6.60
C SER A 69 17.04 12.94 5.91
N CYS A 70 17.15 12.09 4.90
CA CYS A 70 16.00 11.37 4.33
C CYS A 70 15.27 10.55 5.40
N PRO A 71 13.93 10.38 5.30
CA PRO A 71 13.23 9.39 6.11
C PRO A 71 13.71 7.98 5.76
N ASP A 72 13.88 7.11 6.77
CA ASP A 72 14.36 5.74 6.60
C ASP A 72 13.37 4.86 5.84
N TYR A 73 12.07 5.11 6.02
CA TYR A 73 11.03 4.40 5.29
C TYR A 73 9.73 5.20 5.18
N MET A 74 9.00 4.91 4.11
CA MET A 74 7.64 5.34 3.88
C MET A 74 6.69 4.18 4.18
N VAL A 75 5.63 4.45 4.93
CA VAL A 75 4.52 3.52 5.16
C VAL A 75 3.29 4.04 4.44
N VAL A 76 2.67 3.17 3.65
CA VAL A 76 1.42 3.44 2.96
C VAL A 76 0.40 2.40 3.41
N THR A 77 -0.77 2.86 3.83
CA THR A 77 -1.88 1.99 4.22
C THR A 77 -3.12 2.37 3.42
N GLY A 78 -3.86 1.37 2.94
CA GLY A 78 -5.14 1.60 2.28
C GLY A 78 -6.01 0.35 2.30
N ARG A 79 -7.33 0.54 2.26
CA ARG A 79 -8.29 -0.55 2.09
C ARG A 79 -8.64 -0.67 0.60
N VAL A 80 -8.24 -1.78 0.01
CA VAL A 80 -8.57 -2.14 -1.36
C VAL A 80 -9.89 -2.90 -1.36
N SER A 81 -10.85 -2.45 -2.15
CA SER A 81 -12.13 -3.12 -2.39
C SER A 81 -12.26 -3.42 -3.87
N LEU A 82 -12.62 -4.66 -4.21
CA LEU A 82 -12.75 -5.09 -5.59
C LEU A 82 -14.02 -5.91 -5.79
N ASN A 83 -14.63 -5.75 -6.96
CA ASN A 83 -15.76 -6.56 -7.41
C ASN A 83 -15.30 -7.50 -8.52
N HIS A 84 -15.68 -8.76 -8.42
CA HIS A 84 -15.36 -9.79 -9.40
C HIS A 84 -16.60 -10.65 -9.64
N SER A 85 -16.92 -10.89 -10.91
CA SER A 85 -18.04 -11.75 -11.31
C SER A 85 -17.49 -12.93 -12.09
N PRO A 86 -17.15 -14.05 -11.43
CA PRO A 86 -16.53 -15.21 -12.10
C PRO A 86 -17.50 -15.89 -13.09
N SER A 87 -18.80 -15.66 -12.94
CA SER A 87 -19.83 -16.11 -13.88
C SER A 87 -20.99 -15.12 -13.89
N ALA A 88 -21.89 -15.24 -14.88
CA ALA A 88 -23.07 -14.37 -15.01
C ALA A 88 -24.03 -14.45 -13.80
N VAL A 89 -23.96 -15.53 -13.02
CA VAL A 89 -24.83 -15.79 -11.88
C VAL A 89 -24.13 -15.57 -10.54
N GLN A 90 -22.84 -15.27 -10.53
CA GLN A 90 -22.06 -15.10 -9.30
C GLN A 90 -21.41 -13.73 -9.26
N HIS A 91 -21.68 -13.00 -8.18
CA HIS A 91 -21.06 -11.70 -7.93
C HIS A 91 -20.37 -11.72 -6.58
N CYS A 92 -19.08 -11.38 -6.57
CA CYS A 92 -18.25 -11.36 -5.39
C CYS A 92 -17.67 -9.96 -5.15
N THR A 93 -17.70 -9.53 -3.90
CA THR A 93 -17.00 -8.35 -3.41
C THR A 93 -15.94 -8.82 -2.44
N TYR A 94 -14.72 -8.38 -2.66
CA TYR A 94 -13.58 -8.62 -1.79
C TYR A 94 -13.07 -7.30 -1.25
N SER A 95 -12.59 -7.31 -0.01
CA SER A 95 -11.88 -6.16 0.52
C SER A 95 -10.74 -6.60 1.43
N ILE A 96 -9.67 -5.81 1.46
CA ILE A 96 -8.48 -6.10 2.22
C ILE A 96 -7.73 -4.81 2.55
N THR A 97 -7.15 -4.76 3.74
CA THR A 97 -6.22 -3.68 4.10
C THR A 97 -4.83 -4.07 3.66
N VAL A 98 -4.21 -3.23 2.84
CA VAL A 98 -2.83 -3.40 2.37
C VAL A 98 -1.99 -2.34 3.07
N THR A 99 -0.90 -2.77 3.72
CA THR A 99 0.12 -1.86 4.23
C THR A 99 1.46 -2.18 3.58
N VAL A 100 2.01 -1.18 2.89
CA VAL A 100 3.30 -1.24 2.19
C VAL A 100 4.30 -0.40 2.95
N LYS A 101 5.41 -1.01 3.37
CA LYS A 101 6.57 -0.32 3.94
C LYS A 101 7.69 -0.35 2.91
N SER A 102 8.05 0.83 2.40
CA SER A 102 9.13 1.02 1.42
C SER A 102 10.32 1.67 2.12
N TYR A 103 11.50 1.03 2.08
CA TYR A 103 12.70 1.59 2.68
C TYR A 103 13.31 2.62 1.72
N MET A 104 13.68 3.79 2.25
CA MET A 104 14.15 4.96 1.51
C MET A 104 15.45 5.46 2.17
N GLY A 105 16.47 5.79 1.38
CA GLY A 105 17.73 6.32 1.91
C GLY A 105 18.98 5.60 1.38
N GLU A 106 20.15 6.07 1.82
CA GLU A 106 21.46 5.52 1.44
C GLU A 106 21.82 4.27 2.26
N ASP A 107 21.34 4.19 3.51
CA ASP A 107 21.54 3.06 4.42
C ASP A 107 20.34 2.08 4.37
N LEU A 108 20.10 1.50 3.18
CA LEU A 108 19.12 0.43 3.06
C LEU A 108 19.63 -0.81 3.81
N PRO A 109 18.80 -1.47 4.65
CA PRO A 109 19.22 -2.70 5.31
C PRO A 109 19.55 -3.78 4.27
N ASP A 110 20.55 -4.63 4.56
CA ASP A 110 20.81 -5.87 3.81
C ASP A 110 19.56 -6.77 3.89
N GLY A 111 18.61 -6.60 2.97
CA GLY A 111 17.28 -7.14 3.16
C GLY A 111 16.20 -6.58 2.21
N PRO A 112 14.91 -6.68 2.61
CA PRO A 112 13.81 -6.26 1.77
C PRO A 112 13.77 -4.77 1.52
N ILE A 113 13.56 -4.40 0.26
CA ILE A 113 13.33 -3.01 -0.16
C ILE A 113 11.86 -2.60 0.03
N GLU A 114 10.95 -3.59 0.06
CA GLU A 114 9.53 -3.38 0.30
C GLU A 114 8.96 -4.55 1.11
N GLU A 115 8.17 -4.24 2.14
CA GLU A 115 7.39 -5.20 2.90
C GLU A 115 5.91 -4.91 2.70
N VAL A 116 5.15 -5.91 2.25
CA VAL A 116 3.71 -5.81 2.04
C VAL A 116 3.01 -6.70 3.04
N THR A 117 2.15 -6.11 3.84
CA THR A 117 1.34 -6.80 4.84
C THR A 117 -0.14 -6.66 4.51
N PHE A 118 -0.89 -7.72 4.82
CA PHE A 118 -2.31 -7.83 4.51
C PHE A 118 -3.10 -8.10 5.78
N SER A 119 -4.13 -7.32 6.03
CA SER A 119 -5.04 -7.50 7.17
C SER A 119 -6.50 -7.31 6.76
N ASP A 120 -7.41 -7.71 7.65
CA ASP A 120 -8.84 -7.42 7.53
C ASP A 120 -9.46 -7.84 6.19
N ALA A 121 -9.04 -9.00 5.70
CA ALA A 121 -9.50 -9.58 4.45
C ALA A 121 -10.94 -10.11 4.60
N GLU A 122 -11.83 -9.63 3.74
CA GLU A 122 -13.26 -9.94 3.72
C GLU A 122 -13.73 -10.30 2.32
N ALA A 123 -14.64 -11.28 2.23
CA ALA A 123 -15.26 -11.70 0.98
C ALA A 123 -16.74 -11.97 1.19
N ALA A 124 -17.55 -11.39 0.33
CA ALA A 124 -18.97 -11.63 0.23
C ALA A 124 -19.29 -12.00 -1.22
N CYS A 125 -19.83 -13.19 -1.44
CA CYS A 125 -20.32 -13.60 -2.74
C CYS A 125 -21.83 -13.80 -2.69
N SER A 126 -22.49 -13.54 -3.81
CA SER A 126 -23.90 -13.85 -4.00
C SER A 126 -24.07 -14.66 -5.27
N TYR A 127 -25.05 -15.56 -5.26
CA TYR A 127 -25.44 -16.34 -6.41
C TYR A 127 -26.88 -15.97 -6.79
N SER A 128 -27.14 -15.79 -8.09
CA SER A 128 -28.48 -15.63 -8.63
C SER A 128 -28.90 -16.93 -9.31
N ILE A 129 -29.82 -17.66 -8.69
CA ILE A 129 -30.43 -18.84 -9.30
C ILE A 129 -31.91 -18.48 -9.46
N THR A 130 -32.38 -18.46 -10.71
CA THR A 130 -33.79 -18.21 -11.07
C THR A 130 -34.42 -16.98 -10.36
N GLY A 131 -33.68 -15.87 -10.30
CA GLY A 131 -34.14 -14.61 -9.70
C GLY A 131 -33.97 -14.50 -8.17
N LEU A 132 -33.61 -15.58 -7.47
CA LEU A 132 -33.32 -15.53 -6.03
C LEU A 132 -31.83 -15.23 -5.80
N LYS A 133 -31.52 -14.15 -5.06
CA LYS A 133 -30.14 -13.85 -4.63
C LYS A 133 -29.83 -14.51 -3.30
N VAL A 134 -28.93 -15.49 -3.29
CA VAL A 134 -28.48 -16.17 -2.06
C VAL A 134 -27.12 -15.61 -1.64
N PRO A 135 -27.02 -14.89 -0.50
CA PRO A 135 -25.74 -14.41 0.01
C PRO A 135 -24.94 -15.54 0.65
N LYS A 136 -23.64 -15.62 0.33
CA LYS A 136 -22.67 -16.54 0.91
C LYS A 136 -21.45 -15.77 1.38
N LYS A 137 -21.22 -15.75 2.69
CA LYS A 137 -19.98 -15.23 3.28
C LYS A 137 -18.87 -16.26 3.10
N ILE A 138 -17.72 -15.83 2.57
CA ILE A 138 -16.56 -16.71 2.36
C ILE A 138 -15.51 -16.40 3.43
N ARG A 139 -15.01 -17.44 4.11
CA ARG A 139 -13.85 -17.30 5.00
C ARG A 139 -12.59 -17.22 4.15
N ILE A 140 -11.90 -16.08 4.19
CA ILE A 140 -10.59 -15.94 3.55
C ILE A 140 -9.51 -16.32 4.55
N LYS A 141 -8.57 -17.18 4.12
CA LYS A 141 -7.35 -17.43 4.89
C LYS A 141 -6.38 -16.26 4.66
N PRO A 142 -5.77 -15.69 5.71
CA PRO A 142 -4.81 -14.61 5.52
C PRO A 142 -3.53 -15.13 4.86
N LYS A 143 -3.13 -14.59 3.70
CA LYS A 143 -1.72 -14.60 3.28
C LYS A 143 -1.01 -13.54 4.13
N LYS A 144 -0.13 -13.99 5.05
CA LYS A 144 0.27 -13.14 6.18
C LYS A 144 1.26 -12.02 5.84
N GLN A 145 2.13 -12.17 4.85
CA GLN A 145 3.12 -11.15 4.50
C GLN A 145 3.80 -11.51 3.17
N ILE A 146 4.06 -10.51 2.32
CA ILE A 146 4.95 -10.62 1.15
C ILE A 146 6.16 -9.73 1.42
N ILE A 147 7.35 -10.30 1.24
CA ILE A 147 8.62 -9.62 1.47
C ILE A 147 9.33 -9.52 0.12
N VAL A 148 9.48 -8.30 -0.41
CA VAL A 148 10.18 -8.05 -1.67
C VAL A 148 11.63 -7.70 -1.37
N ARG A 149 12.55 -8.55 -1.84
CA ARG A 149 13.99 -8.39 -1.64
C ARG A 149 14.66 -7.87 -2.90
N ARG A 150 15.76 -7.14 -2.73
CA ARG A 150 16.67 -6.85 -3.84
C ARG A 150 17.18 -8.19 -4.40
N TYR A 151 17.07 -8.37 -5.71
CA TYR A 151 17.87 -9.38 -6.37
C TYR A 151 19.33 -8.89 -6.39
N PRO A 152 20.31 -9.76 -6.07
CA PRO A 152 21.72 -9.41 -6.12
C PRO A 152 22.17 -9.03 -7.54
#